data_AF-A0A381RKZ2-F1
#
_entry.id   AF-A0A381RKZ2-F1
#
_cell.length_a   1.000
_cell.length_b   1.000
_cell.length_c   1.000
_cell.angle_alpha   90.00
_cell.angle_beta   90.00
_cell.angle_gamma   90.00
#
_symmetry.space_group_name_H-M   'P 1'
#
loop_
_entity.id
_entity.type
_entity.pdbx_description
1 polymer ?
#
loop_
_entity_poly.entity_id
_entity_poly.type
_entity_poly.pdbx_seq_one_letter_code
_entity_poly.pdbx_strand_id
1 'polypeptide(L)'
;MKLSDTKKGYSFKLAAFSGEALFQSLDKDLQDFIFQFGSAYKLTYQELRQVSEIAIDLKMWGDISVVDRLNLITSRYPAGNGNSKKHILKELQDYWHTLKTKPSDYSSNAPKVKSVVRKVTDNTDDHEIFGPCPVASEKTVCCNLITIDAVQGCSLGCSYCSIQTFYTDGAVAVESNLEDKLDQIELDPMKNYHIGSGQSSDSLAMGNRGGVLDAQLGFARKNPNIILEFKTKSKEVDYFLTSELSPNIFISWSLNPQVIIDHEEHFTASLKQRIG
;
A
#
# COMPACT_ATOMS: atom_id res chain seq x y z
N MET A 1 44.52 -15.56 37.37
CA MET A 1 44.62 -15.94 35.95
C MET A 1 43.22 -15.88 35.35
N LYS A 2 42.82 -14.73 34.78
CA LYS A 2 41.51 -14.54 34.14
C LYS A 2 41.65 -14.87 32.65
N LEU A 3 40.89 -15.87 32.19
CA LEU A 3 40.82 -16.29 30.81
C LEU A 3 39.93 -15.33 30.01
N SER A 4 40.54 -14.70 29.00
CA SER A 4 39.98 -14.28 27.70
C SER A 4 38.72 -13.40 27.65
N ASP A 5 38.90 -12.08 27.64
CA ASP A 5 38.10 -11.21 26.77
C ASP A 5 38.59 -11.37 25.33
N THR A 6 38.07 -12.37 24.62
CA THR A 6 38.31 -12.52 23.18
C THR A 6 37.55 -11.41 22.45
N LYS A 7 38.28 -10.49 21.81
CA LYS A 7 37.74 -9.57 20.78
C LYS A 7 36.94 -10.41 19.78
N LYS A 8 35.61 -10.42 19.88
CA LYS A 8 34.76 -11.15 18.92
C LYS A 8 35.11 -10.67 17.50
N GLY A 9 35.57 -11.59 16.66
CA GLY A 9 36.01 -11.29 15.30
C GLY A 9 34.87 -10.76 14.43
N TYR A 10 35.22 -10.13 13.30
CA TYR A 10 34.24 -9.57 12.37
C TYR A 10 33.23 -10.61 11.85
N SER A 11 33.64 -11.88 11.75
CA SER A 11 32.77 -13.02 11.39
C SER A 11 31.56 -13.18 12.30
N PHE A 12 31.70 -12.91 13.61
CA PHE A 12 30.58 -12.94 14.55
C PHE A 12 29.54 -11.86 14.25
N LYS A 13 29.97 -10.68 13.77
CA LYS A 13 29.06 -9.60 13.37
C LYS A 13 28.26 -9.97 12.13
N LEU A 14 28.90 -10.59 11.13
CA LEU A 14 28.22 -11.07 9.93
C LEU A 14 27.21 -12.18 10.27
N ALA A 15 27.58 -13.10 11.16
CA ALA A 15 26.67 -14.14 11.64
C ALA A 15 25.47 -13.57 12.42
N ALA A 16 25.66 -12.50 13.20
CA ALA A 16 24.55 -11.81 13.85
C ALA A 16 23.65 -11.07 12.84
N PHE A 17 24.25 -10.52 11.77
CA PHE A 17 23.54 -9.77 10.74
C PHE A 17 22.79 -10.66 9.73
N SER A 18 23.14 -11.94 9.58
CA SER A 18 22.46 -12.87 8.64
C SER A 18 20.98 -13.11 8.98
N GLY A 19 20.55 -12.77 10.20
CA GLY A 19 19.15 -12.82 10.63
C GLY A 19 18.32 -11.58 10.29
N GLU A 20 18.91 -10.54 9.70
CA GLU A 20 18.22 -9.28 9.41
C GLU A 20 17.28 -9.43 8.21
N ALA A 21 16.04 -8.97 8.36
CA ALA A 21 14.95 -9.27 7.43
C ALA A 21 15.16 -8.66 6.03
N LEU A 22 15.68 -7.43 5.94
CA LEU A 22 15.95 -6.80 4.64
C LEU A 22 17.10 -7.54 3.94
N PHE A 23 18.16 -7.88 4.67
CA PHE A 23 19.26 -8.65 4.12
C PHE A 23 18.81 -10.03 3.61
N GLN A 24 17.94 -10.73 4.34
CA GLN A 24 17.40 -12.02 3.91
C GLN A 24 16.51 -11.95 2.67
N SER A 25 15.91 -10.79 2.38
CA SER A 25 15.10 -10.59 1.18
C SER A 25 15.92 -10.47 -0.10
N LEU A 26 17.23 -10.24 0.01
CA LEU A 26 18.15 -10.15 -1.12
C LEU A 26 18.45 -11.54 -1.69
N ASP A 27 18.75 -11.59 -3.00
CA ASP A 27 19.27 -12.81 -3.62
C ASP A 27 20.65 -13.19 -3.07
N LYS A 28 21.02 -14.47 -3.25
CA LYS A 28 22.20 -15.04 -2.62
C LYS A 28 23.50 -14.35 -3.05
N ASP A 29 23.58 -13.94 -4.30
CA ASP A 29 24.75 -13.26 -4.85
C ASP A 29 24.95 -11.88 -4.21
N LEU A 30 23.87 -11.10 -4.06
CA LEU A 30 23.91 -9.83 -3.32
C LEU A 30 24.25 -10.02 -1.85
N GLN A 31 23.70 -11.04 -1.19
CA GLN A 31 24.04 -11.35 0.19
C GLN A 31 25.54 -11.60 0.36
N ASP A 32 26.11 -12.44 -0.50
CA ASP A 32 27.53 -12.80 -0.46
C ASP A 32 28.43 -11.59 -0.77
N PHE A 33 28.05 -10.76 -1.75
CA PHE A 33 28.74 -9.50 -2.03
C PHE A 33 28.75 -8.56 -0.83
N ILE A 34 27.60 -8.31 -0.20
CA ILE A 34 27.49 -7.40 0.96
C ILE A 34 28.33 -7.91 2.13
N PHE A 35 28.40 -9.23 2.35
CA PHE A 35 29.27 -9.81 3.37
C PHE A 35 30.76 -9.63 3.06
N GLN A 36 31.17 -9.85 1.81
CA GLN A 36 32.54 -9.64 1.36
C GLN A 36 32.94 -8.15 1.49
N PHE A 37 32.11 -7.25 1.00
CA PHE A 37 32.29 -5.80 1.10
C PHE A 37 32.34 -5.36 2.57
N GLY A 38 31.41 -5.86 3.38
CA GLY A 38 31.36 -5.69 4.83
C GLY A 38 32.69 -6.04 5.50
N SER A 39 33.22 -7.22 5.20
CA SER A 39 34.47 -7.72 5.75
C SER A 39 35.68 -6.91 5.31
N ALA A 40 35.73 -6.50 4.04
CA ALA A 40 36.82 -5.70 3.47
C ALA A 40 36.91 -4.31 4.13
N TYR A 41 35.77 -3.64 4.32
CA TYR A 41 35.71 -2.28 4.87
C TYR A 41 35.37 -2.21 6.36
N LYS A 42 35.23 -3.36 7.03
CA LYS A 42 34.88 -3.48 8.47
C LYS A 42 33.59 -2.72 8.84
N LEU A 43 32.54 -2.91 8.05
CA LEU A 43 31.25 -2.24 8.26
C LEU A 43 30.62 -2.58 9.64
N THR A 44 29.94 -1.62 10.25
CA THR A 44 29.09 -1.83 11.42
C THR A 44 27.78 -2.51 11.02
N TYR A 45 27.01 -2.96 12.01
CA TYR A 45 25.69 -3.55 11.77
C TYR A 45 24.77 -2.57 11.02
N GLN A 46 24.75 -1.30 11.43
CA GLN A 46 23.92 -0.28 10.77
C GLN A 46 24.39 0.03 9.34
N GLU A 47 25.71 0.03 9.11
CA GLU A 47 26.26 0.23 7.75
C GLU A 47 25.90 -0.96 6.83
N LEU A 48 25.92 -2.20 7.33
CA LEU A 48 25.48 -3.38 6.57
C LEU A 48 23.99 -3.32 6.25
N ARG A 49 23.16 -2.95 7.24
CA ARG A 49 21.72 -2.79 7.06
C ARG A 49 21.41 -1.72 6.01
N GLN A 50 22.09 -0.58 6.07
CA GLN A 50 21.90 0.51 5.12
C GLN A 50 22.33 0.12 3.70
N VAL A 51 23.45 -0.58 3.53
CA VAL A 51 23.83 -1.10 2.21
C VAL A 51 22.77 -2.07 1.67
N SER A 52 22.18 -2.90 2.55
CA SER A 52 21.11 -3.82 2.17
C SER A 52 19.82 -3.08 1.76
N GLU A 53 19.44 -2.05 2.51
CA GLU A 53 18.30 -1.18 2.18
C GLU A 53 18.50 -0.47 0.83
N ILE A 54 19.69 0.11 0.62
CA ILE A 54 20.05 0.76 -0.66
C ILE A 54 20.02 -0.26 -1.81
N ALA A 55 20.46 -1.50 -1.57
CA ALA A 55 20.41 -2.56 -2.58
C ALA A 55 18.98 -2.88 -3.02
N ILE A 56 18.05 -2.98 -2.05
CA ILE A 56 16.62 -3.20 -2.32
C ILE A 56 16.05 -2.02 -3.10
N ASP A 57 16.28 -0.80 -2.63
CA ASP A 57 15.75 0.42 -3.24
C ASP A 57 16.22 0.56 -4.69
N LEU A 58 17.52 0.42 -4.96
CA LEU A 58 18.07 0.53 -6.32
C LEU A 58 17.50 -0.54 -7.25
N LYS A 59 17.33 -1.77 -6.77
CA LYS A 59 16.70 -2.87 -7.53
C LYS A 59 15.22 -2.57 -7.82
N MET A 60 14.48 -2.09 -6.83
CA MET A 60 13.06 -1.73 -6.96
C MET A 60 12.85 -0.57 -7.92
N TRP A 61 13.77 0.40 -7.95
CA TRP A 61 13.72 1.54 -8.86
C TRP A 61 14.27 1.25 -10.27
N GLY A 62 14.79 0.03 -10.52
CA GLY A 62 15.40 -0.32 -11.80
C GLY A 62 16.67 0.51 -12.12
N ASP A 63 17.34 1.02 -11.09
CA ASP A 63 18.55 1.83 -11.20
C ASP A 63 19.81 0.93 -11.31
N ILE A 64 21.01 1.51 -11.35
CA ILE A 64 22.28 0.77 -11.34
C ILE A 64 22.35 -0.13 -10.09
N SER A 65 22.86 -1.35 -10.25
CA SER A 65 23.01 -2.27 -9.13
C SER A 65 23.90 -1.67 -8.03
N VAL A 66 23.63 -2.03 -6.77
CA VAL A 66 24.48 -1.60 -5.65
C VAL A 66 25.93 -2.08 -5.81
N VAL A 67 26.11 -3.23 -6.46
CA VAL A 67 27.41 -3.84 -6.73
C VAL A 67 28.21 -2.95 -7.68
N ASP A 68 27.64 -2.60 -8.82
CA ASP A 68 28.29 -1.74 -9.81
C ASP A 68 28.54 -0.36 -9.22
N ARG A 69 27.58 0.18 -8.46
CA ARG A 69 27.75 1.47 -7.79
C ARG A 69 28.91 1.47 -6.81
N LEU A 70 29.02 0.44 -5.97
CA LEU A 70 30.11 0.31 -5.01
C LEU A 70 31.45 0.05 -5.70
N ASN A 71 31.49 -0.73 -6.78
CA ASN A 71 32.70 -0.91 -7.59
C ASN A 71 33.18 0.42 -8.20
N LEU A 72 32.25 1.23 -8.71
CA LEU A 72 32.56 2.57 -9.21
C LEU A 72 33.12 3.49 -8.12
N ILE A 73 32.58 3.44 -6.90
CA ILE A 73 33.02 4.30 -5.80
C ILE A 73 34.38 3.82 -5.24
N THR A 74 34.53 2.52 -5.02
CA THR A 74 35.76 1.95 -4.45
C THR A 74 36.98 2.11 -5.34
N SER A 75 36.81 2.18 -6.67
CA SER A 75 37.92 2.50 -7.59
C SER A 75 38.55 3.88 -7.34
N ARG A 76 37.82 4.83 -6.73
CA ARG A 76 38.34 6.15 -6.30
C ARG A 76 38.98 6.13 -4.91
N TYR A 77 38.74 5.10 -4.11
CA TYR A 77 39.14 5.01 -2.70
C TYR A 77 39.72 3.63 -2.36
N PRO A 78 41.01 3.38 -2.68
CA PRO A 78 41.65 2.10 -2.40
C PRO A 78 41.66 1.76 -0.89
N ALA A 79 41.66 0.46 -0.60
CA ALA A 79 41.68 -0.06 0.76
C ALA A 79 43.00 0.30 1.48
N GLY A 80 42.92 0.76 2.73
CA GLY A 80 44.09 1.06 3.58
C GLY A 80 44.25 2.52 3.99
N ASN A 81 43.53 3.47 3.38
CA ASN A 81 43.43 4.84 3.89
C ASN A 81 42.34 4.91 4.96
N GLY A 82 42.66 5.43 6.16
CA GLY A 82 41.78 5.38 7.34
C GLY A 82 40.39 5.99 7.14
N ASN A 83 40.22 6.84 6.12
CA ASN A 83 38.96 7.49 5.79
C ASN A 83 38.20 6.88 4.58
N SER A 84 38.76 5.91 3.84
CA SER A 84 38.15 5.38 2.61
C SER A 84 36.70 4.89 2.83
N LYS A 85 36.45 4.12 3.90
CA LYS A 85 35.11 3.63 4.25
C LYS A 85 34.10 4.78 4.37
N LYS A 86 34.48 5.84 5.07
CA LYS A 86 33.60 7.00 5.33
C LYS A 86 33.23 7.68 4.02
N HIS A 87 34.20 7.88 3.12
CA HIS A 87 33.93 8.47 1.81
C HIS A 87 33.04 7.57 0.94
N ILE A 88 33.31 6.26 0.91
CA ILE A 88 32.53 5.31 0.11
C ILE A 88 31.05 5.31 0.54
N LEU A 89 30.80 5.15 1.85
CA LEU A 89 29.44 5.11 2.37
C LEU A 89 28.73 6.46 2.21
N LYS A 90 29.43 7.57 2.40
CA LYS A 90 28.85 8.91 2.20
C LYS A 90 28.43 9.10 0.75
N GLU A 91 29.27 8.69 -0.21
CA GLU A 91 28.95 8.84 -1.62
C GLU A 91 27.79 7.93 -2.05
N LEU A 92 27.71 6.70 -1.52
CA LEU A 92 26.57 5.81 -1.74
C LEU A 92 25.27 6.41 -1.16
N GLN A 93 25.32 6.94 0.06
CA GLN A 93 24.20 7.61 0.70
C GLN A 93 23.75 8.84 -0.09
N ASP A 94 24.69 9.67 -0.54
CA ASP A 94 24.38 10.89 -1.29
C ASP A 94 23.72 10.57 -2.63
N TYR A 95 24.17 9.51 -3.29
CA TYR A 95 23.50 8.99 -4.48
C TYR A 95 22.06 8.58 -4.19
N TRP A 96 21.88 7.74 -3.17
CA TRP A 96 20.58 7.24 -2.76
C TRP A 96 19.61 8.36 -2.35
N HIS A 97 20.08 9.34 -1.57
CA HIS A 97 19.29 10.51 -1.19
C HIS A 97 18.93 11.38 -2.40
N THR A 98 19.86 11.56 -3.34
CA THR A 98 19.58 12.29 -4.58
C THR A 98 18.44 11.61 -5.35
N LEU A 99 18.45 10.28 -5.48
CA LEU A 99 17.35 9.54 -6.11
C LEU A 99 16.03 9.72 -5.37
N LYS A 100 16.00 9.64 -4.03
CA LYS A 100 14.78 9.86 -3.22
C LYS A 100 14.15 11.24 -3.40
N THR A 101 14.96 12.24 -3.73
CA THR A 101 14.46 13.62 -3.93
C THR A 101 14.00 13.91 -5.36
N LYS A 102 14.33 13.04 -6.31
CA LYS A 102 13.86 13.20 -7.69
C LYS A 102 12.37 12.86 -7.78
N PRO A 103 11.57 13.63 -8.53
CA PRO A 103 10.21 13.23 -8.86
C PRO A 103 10.19 11.84 -9.53
N SER A 104 9.14 11.07 -9.29
CA SER A 104 8.92 9.81 -10.00
C SER A 104 8.96 10.04 -11.51
N ASP A 105 9.85 9.33 -12.19
CA ASP A 105 10.00 9.44 -13.64
C ASP A 105 9.21 8.33 -14.34
N TYR A 106 8.14 8.72 -15.01
CA TYR A 106 7.32 7.86 -15.87
C TYR A 106 7.66 8.03 -17.36
N SER A 107 8.86 8.51 -17.71
CA SER A 107 9.30 8.78 -19.10
C SER A 107 9.29 7.54 -20.01
N SER A 108 9.28 6.33 -19.44
CA SER A 108 8.94 5.12 -20.18
C SER A 108 7.43 5.03 -20.42
N ASN A 109 7.01 4.78 -21.67
CA ASN A 109 5.59 4.71 -22.02
C ASN A 109 4.81 3.89 -21.00
N ALA A 110 3.80 4.51 -20.38
CA ALA A 110 2.90 3.83 -19.45
C ALA A 110 2.42 2.52 -20.11
N PRO A 111 2.49 1.37 -19.43
CA PRO A 111 1.95 0.14 -19.97
C PRO A 111 0.49 0.40 -20.36
N LYS A 112 0.14 0.12 -21.62
CA LYS A 112 -1.25 0.20 -22.07
C LYS A 112 -2.04 -0.90 -21.38
N VAL A 113 -2.67 -0.58 -20.26
CA VAL A 113 -3.53 -1.51 -19.54
C VAL A 113 -4.77 -1.75 -20.37
N LYS A 114 -4.93 -2.98 -20.85
CA LYS A 114 -6.16 -3.39 -21.54
C LYS A 114 -7.27 -3.47 -20.49
N SER A 115 -8.43 -2.90 -20.83
CA SER A 115 -9.63 -3.11 -20.03
C SER A 115 -9.96 -4.60 -20.06
N VAL A 116 -9.86 -5.25 -18.91
CA VAL A 116 -10.40 -6.59 -18.73
C VAL A 116 -11.85 -6.40 -18.30
N VAL A 117 -12.78 -6.93 -19.08
CA VAL A 117 -14.19 -6.95 -18.70
C VAL A 117 -14.30 -7.75 -17.39
N ARG A 118 -14.60 -7.06 -16.29
CA ARG A 118 -14.81 -7.69 -14.99
C ARG A 118 -16.24 -8.23 -14.94
N LYS A 119 -16.39 -9.53 -14.68
CA LYS A 119 -17.70 -10.16 -14.53
C LYS A 119 -18.37 -9.60 -13.28
N VAL A 120 -19.60 -9.10 -13.42
CA VAL A 120 -20.41 -8.71 -12.27
C VAL A 120 -21.30 -9.89 -11.89
N THR A 121 -21.26 -10.29 -10.64
CA THR A 121 -22.04 -11.41 -10.10
C THR A 121 -22.85 -10.95 -8.90
N ASP A 122 -23.96 -11.62 -8.65
CA ASP A 122 -24.69 -11.46 -7.39
C ASP A 122 -23.98 -12.31 -6.34
N ASN A 123 -23.71 -11.73 -5.18
CA ASN A 123 -23.19 -12.43 -4.03
C ASN A 123 -24.38 -12.90 -3.17
N THR A 124 -24.44 -14.21 -2.95
CA THR A 124 -25.46 -14.86 -2.13
C THR A 124 -24.85 -15.60 -0.94
N ASP A 125 -23.54 -15.47 -0.75
CA ASP A 125 -22.81 -16.21 0.27
C ASP A 125 -23.15 -15.68 1.67
N ASP A 126 -23.25 -16.61 2.61
CA ASP A 126 -23.45 -16.29 4.02
C ASP A 126 -22.10 -15.87 4.63
N HIS A 127 -21.94 -14.57 4.85
CA HIS A 127 -20.75 -13.96 5.44
C HIS A 127 -21.11 -12.64 6.13
N GLU A 128 -20.28 -12.25 7.10
CA GLU A 128 -20.42 -10.96 7.77
C GLU A 128 -20.08 -9.82 6.81
N ILE A 129 -21.05 -8.92 6.60
CA ILE A 129 -20.88 -7.72 5.76
C ILE A 129 -20.58 -6.46 6.58
N PHE A 130 -20.55 -6.56 7.91
CA PHE A 130 -20.35 -5.44 8.82
C PHE A 130 -19.31 -5.78 9.88
N GLY A 131 -18.23 -5.02 9.96
CA GLY A 131 -17.14 -5.33 10.89
C GLY A 131 -16.07 -4.26 10.99
N PRO A 132 -15.10 -4.43 11.89
CA PRO A 132 -13.96 -3.52 11.98
C PRO A 132 -13.13 -3.57 10.70
N CYS A 133 -12.50 -2.43 10.35
CA CYS A 133 -11.54 -2.36 9.25
C CYS A 133 -10.48 -3.48 9.36
N PRO A 134 -10.14 -4.20 8.26
CA PRO A 134 -9.23 -5.35 8.30
C PRO A 134 -7.78 -5.00 8.69
N VAL A 135 -7.43 -3.71 8.71
CA VAL A 135 -6.13 -3.23 9.18
C VAL A 135 -6.10 -3.08 10.71
N ALA A 136 -7.25 -3.07 11.38
CA ALA A 136 -7.36 -2.91 12.82
C ALA A 136 -6.63 -4.06 13.54
N SER A 137 -5.54 -3.71 14.23
CA SER A 137 -4.75 -4.65 15.02
C SER A 137 -4.04 -3.94 16.16
N GLU A 138 -3.54 -4.72 17.13
CA GLU A 138 -2.71 -4.20 18.24
C GLU A 138 -1.42 -3.50 17.77
N LYS A 139 -1.00 -3.73 16.52
CA LYS A 139 0.20 -3.14 15.91
C LYS A 139 -0.07 -1.78 15.24
N THR A 140 -1.32 -1.35 15.20
CA THR A 140 -1.75 -0.13 14.48
C THR A 140 -2.46 0.83 15.43
N VAL A 141 -2.25 2.14 15.23
CA VAL A 141 -3.10 3.15 15.88
C VAL A 141 -4.45 3.15 15.14
N CYS A 142 -5.48 2.59 15.75
CA CYS A 142 -6.78 2.41 15.12
C CYS A 142 -7.60 3.70 15.12
N CYS A 143 -8.23 4.02 13.98
CA CYS A 143 -9.22 5.09 13.85
C CYS A 143 -10.66 4.64 14.21
N ASN A 144 -10.85 3.37 14.59
CA ASN A 144 -12.14 2.74 14.87
C ASN A 144 -13.14 2.79 13.71
N LEU A 145 -12.65 2.81 12.47
CA LEU A 145 -13.48 2.67 11.29
C LEU A 145 -14.13 1.29 11.25
N ILE A 146 -15.45 1.29 11.06
CA ILE A 146 -16.25 0.11 10.77
C ILE A 146 -16.54 0.09 9.26
N THR A 147 -16.70 -1.08 8.67
CA THR A 147 -16.89 -1.23 7.23
C THR A 147 -18.17 -1.98 6.89
N ILE A 148 -18.84 -1.57 5.82
CA ILE A 148 -19.90 -2.32 5.15
C ILE A 148 -19.35 -2.87 3.84
N ASP A 149 -19.30 -4.19 3.70
CA ASP A 149 -18.89 -4.87 2.48
C ASP A 149 -20.08 -5.08 1.53
N ALA A 150 -20.62 -3.96 1.01
CA ALA A 150 -21.75 -3.96 0.08
C ALA A 150 -21.41 -4.54 -1.30
N VAL A 151 -20.15 -4.40 -1.71
CA VAL A 151 -19.60 -4.88 -2.97
C VAL A 151 -18.19 -5.39 -2.71
N GLN A 152 -17.86 -6.55 -3.27
CA GLN A 152 -16.55 -7.17 -3.19
C GLN A 152 -15.88 -7.17 -4.57
N GLY A 153 -14.62 -6.74 -4.61
CA GLY A 153 -13.92 -6.45 -5.86
C GLY A 153 -14.32 -5.10 -6.42
N CYS A 154 -13.48 -4.53 -7.28
CA CYS A 154 -13.71 -3.19 -7.84
C CYS A 154 -13.83 -3.27 -9.37
N SER A 155 -14.53 -2.35 -10.01
CA SER A 155 -14.53 -2.22 -11.49
C SER A 155 -13.38 -1.37 -12.01
N LEU A 156 -12.72 -0.60 -11.13
CA LEU A 156 -11.63 0.32 -11.46
C LEU A 156 -10.28 -0.40 -11.58
N GLY A 157 -9.34 0.20 -12.32
CA GLY A 157 -8.09 -0.45 -12.74
C GLY A 157 -6.82 0.12 -12.13
N CYS A 158 -6.83 0.63 -10.89
CA CYS A 158 -5.59 1.15 -10.30
C CYS A 158 -4.52 0.04 -10.21
N SER A 159 -3.32 0.28 -10.73
CA SER A 159 -2.19 -0.68 -10.73
C SER A 159 -1.70 -1.01 -9.31
N TYR A 160 -1.77 -0.05 -8.40
CA TYR A 160 -1.37 -0.17 -7.00
C TYR A 160 -2.48 -0.75 -6.09
N CYS A 161 -3.60 -1.20 -6.68
CA CYS A 161 -4.78 -1.58 -5.91
C CYS A 161 -4.59 -2.90 -5.15
N SER A 162 -4.60 -2.84 -3.81
CA SER A 162 -4.55 -4.03 -2.96
C SER A 162 -5.78 -4.94 -3.13
N ILE A 163 -6.98 -4.37 -3.39
CA ILE A 163 -8.23 -5.13 -3.55
C ILE A 163 -8.13 -6.16 -4.69
N GLN A 164 -7.38 -5.85 -5.75
CA GLN A 164 -7.18 -6.79 -6.87
C GLN A 164 -6.43 -8.06 -6.46
N THR A 165 -5.75 -8.05 -5.31
CA THR A 165 -5.07 -9.23 -4.75
C THR A 165 -5.93 -10.00 -3.75
N PHE A 166 -7.02 -9.41 -3.26
CA PHE A 166 -7.91 -10.04 -2.26
C PHE A 166 -8.90 -11.01 -2.90
N TYR A 167 -9.38 -10.71 -4.10
CA TYR A 167 -10.42 -11.48 -4.78
C TYR A 167 -9.88 -12.19 -6.02
N THR A 168 -10.11 -13.49 -6.10
CA THR A 168 -9.71 -14.30 -7.25
C THR A 168 -10.58 -13.98 -8.47
N ASP A 169 -10.00 -14.11 -9.67
CA ASP A 169 -10.67 -13.98 -10.97
C ASP A 169 -11.13 -12.58 -11.38
N GLY A 170 -10.93 -11.56 -10.54
CA GLY A 170 -11.21 -10.15 -10.88
C GLY A 170 -12.70 -9.85 -11.09
N ALA A 171 -13.59 -10.71 -10.60
CA ALA A 171 -15.03 -10.46 -10.59
C ALA A 171 -15.40 -9.36 -9.58
N VAL A 172 -16.55 -8.73 -9.80
CA VAL A 172 -17.17 -7.80 -8.87
C VAL A 172 -18.46 -8.42 -8.37
N ALA A 173 -18.50 -8.79 -7.10
CA ALA A 173 -19.65 -9.41 -6.47
C ALA A 173 -20.48 -8.36 -5.73
N VAL A 174 -21.76 -8.25 -6.07
CA VAL A 174 -22.70 -7.28 -5.50
C VAL A 174 -23.61 -8.00 -4.52
N GLU A 175 -23.73 -7.50 -3.29
CA GLU A 175 -24.50 -8.18 -2.26
C GLU A 175 -26.01 -8.17 -2.56
N SER A 176 -26.60 -9.35 -2.75
CA SER A 176 -27.98 -9.50 -3.24
C SER A 176 -29.06 -9.26 -2.18
N ASN A 177 -28.75 -9.52 -0.91
CA ASN A 177 -29.65 -9.34 0.24
C ASN A 177 -29.09 -8.33 1.25
N LEU A 178 -28.42 -7.28 0.76
CA LEU A 178 -27.75 -6.29 1.63
C LEU A 178 -28.72 -5.61 2.60
N GLU A 179 -29.93 -5.26 2.17
CA GLU A 179 -30.94 -4.62 3.03
C GLU A 179 -31.29 -5.50 4.23
N ASP A 180 -31.60 -6.78 3.99
CA ASP A 180 -31.92 -7.74 5.05
C ASP A 180 -30.76 -7.94 6.03
N LYS A 181 -29.52 -7.95 5.52
CA LYS A 181 -28.30 -8.07 6.35
C LYS A 181 -28.08 -6.81 7.20
N LEU A 182 -28.28 -5.63 6.62
CA LEU A 182 -28.13 -4.35 7.34
C LEU A 182 -29.21 -4.15 8.40
N ASP A 183 -30.44 -4.62 8.15
CA ASP A 183 -31.56 -4.53 9.08
C ASP A 183 -31.40 -5.39 10.34
N GLN A 184 -30.52 -6.39 10.29
CA GLN A 184 -30.16 -7.23 11.44
C GLN A 184 -29.06 -6.63 12.33
N ILE A 185 -28.44 -5.53 11.90
CA ILE A 185 -27.36 -4.89 12.66
C ILE A 185 -27.96 -4.01 13.77
N GLU A 186 -27.68 -4.38 15.01
CA GLU A 186 -28.01 -3.56 16.18
C GLU A 186 -26.83 -2.67 16.58
N LEU A 187 -27.02 -1.35 16.50
CA LEU A 187 -26.05 -0.37 16.98
C LEU A 187 -26.45 0.21 18.33
N ASP A 188 -25.48 0.42 19.21
CA ASP A 188 -25.69 1.16 20.46
C ASP A 188 -25.96 2.65 20.14
N PRO A 189 -27.17 3.18 20.41
CA PRO A 189 -27.53 4.55 20.09
C PRO A 189 -26.77 5.60 20.93
N MET A 190 -26.10 5.19 22.01
CA MET A 190 -25.27 6.07 22.85
C MET A 190 -23.84 6.23 22.32
N LYS A 191 -23.48 5.53 21.24
CA LYS A 191 -22.16 5.60 20.61
C LYS A 191 -22.27 6.21 19.22
N ASN A 192 -21.21 6.93 18.83
CA ASN A 192 -21.05 7.39 17.45
C ASN A 192 -20.19 6.41 16.67
N TYR A 193 -20.57 6.14 15.43
CA TYR A 193 -19.84 5.24 14.54
C TYR A 193 -19.39 5.98 13.29
N HIS A 194 -18.17 5.73 12.82
CA HIS A 194 -17.76 6.08 11.46
C HIS A 194 -17.72 4.77 10.68
N ILE A 195 -18.60 4.66 9.69
CA ILE A 195 -18.78 3.48 8.86
C ILE A 195 -18.41 3.85 7.42
N GLY A 196 -17.60 3.04 6.76
CA GLY A 196 -17.24 3.21 5.35
C GLY A 196 -17.64 2.02 4.48
N SER A 197 -17.93 2.24 3.20
CA SER A 197 -18.28 1.14 2.26
C SER A 197 -17.24 0.87 1.17
N GLY A 198 -16.09 1.55 1.25
CA GLY A 198 -15.04 1.54 0.22
C GLY A 198 -13.83 0.66 0.53
N GLN A 199 -13.96 -0.28 1.47
CA GLN A 199 -12.82 -1.12 1.91
C GLN A 199 -12.55 -2.27 0.93
N SER A 200 -13.63 -2.92 0.49
CA SER A 200 -13.60 -4.12 -0.37
C SER A 200 -13.93 -3.82 -1.84
N SER A 201 -14.32 -2.57 -2.14
CA SER A 201 -14.64 -2.05 -3.47
C SER A 201 -14.51 -0.52 -3.49
N ASP A 202 -14.82 0.10 -4.63
CA ASP A 202 -15.13 1.52 -4.70
C ASP A 202 -16.63 1.73 -4.41
N SER A 203 -16.95 2.59 -3.43
CA SER A 203 -18.31 2.73 -2.90
C SER A 203 -19.36 3.11 -3.95
N LEU A 204 -18.98 3.81 -5.02
CA LEU A 204 -19.93 4.37 -6.00
C LEU A 204 -19.73 3.84 -7.42
N ALA A 205 -18.60 3.21 -7.74
CA ALA A 205 -18.30 2.77 -9.11
C ALA A 205 -19.30 1.75 -9.70
N MET A 206 -20.09 1.08 -8.86
CA MET A 206 -21.15 0.16 -9.30
C MET A 206 -22.55 0.79 -9.36
N GLY A 207 -22.69 2.05 -8.97
CA GLY A 207 -23.98 2.73 -8.81
C GLY A 207 -24.91 1.96 -7.86
N ASN A 208 -26.22 2.17 -8.00
CA ASN A 208 -27.23 1.47 -7.21
C ASN A 208 -27.58 0.07 -7.75
N ARG A 209 -26.59 -0.65 -8.31
CA ARG A 209 -26.82 -2.01 -8.82
C ARG A 209 -27.20 -2.93 -7.67
N GLY A 210 -28.24 -3.75 -7.84
CA GLY A 210 -28.72 -4.63 -6.77
C GLY A 210 -29.30 -3.90 -5.56
N GLY A 211 -29.60 -2.60 -5.65
CA GLY A 211 -30.15 -1.82 -4.53
C GLY A 211 -29.12 -1.49 -3.44
N VAL A 212 -27.82 -1.65 -3.70
CA VAL A 212 -26.79 -1.50 -2.66
C VAL A 212 -26.70 -0.08 -2.09
N LEU A 213 -26.99 0.95 -2.88
CA LEU A 213 -27.01 2.33 -2.39
C LEU A 213 -28.31 2.59 -1.62
N ASP A 214 -29.44 2.03 -2.06
CA ASP A 214 -30.71 2.13 -1.32
C ASP A 214 -30.61 1.51 0.08
N ALA A 215 -30.10 0.28 0.17
CA ALA A 215 -29.93 -0.42 1.43
C ALA A 215 -29.06 0.40 2.41
N GLN A 216 -27.94 0.94 1.92
CA GLN A 216 -27.04 1.77 2.73
C GLN A 216 -27.66 3.11 3.13
N LEU A 217 -28.38 3.80 2.24
CA LEU A 217 -29.10 5.03 2.58
C LEU A 217 -30.24 4.76 3.59
N GLY A 218 -30.95 3.63 3.45
CA GLY A 218 -31.96 3.17 4.40
C GLY A 218 -31.35 2.90 5.78
N PHE A 219 -30.22 2.22 5.83
CA PHE A 219 -29.47 1.97 7.06
C PHE A 219 -29.03 3.28 7.74
N ALA A 220 -28.53 4.25 6.98
CA ALA A 220 -28.17 5.57 7.51
C ALA A 220 -29.37 6.36 8.05
N ARG A 221 -30.54 6.29 7.39
CA ARG A 221 -31.79 6.92 7.88
C ARG A 221 -32.24 6.33 9.22
N LYS A 222 -32.14 5.01 9.38
CA LYS A 222 -32.53 4.31 10.62
C LYS A 222 -31.59 4.60 11.79
N ASN A 223 -30.33 4.95 11.51
CA ASN A 223 -29.27 5.10 12.51
C ASN A 223 -28.66 6.51 12.50
N PRO A 224 -29.30 7.52 13.12
CA PRO A 224 -28.83 8.91 13.08
C PRO A 224 -27.50 9.17 13.82
N ASN A 225 -27.04 8.23 14.66
CA ASN A 225 -25.79 8.29 15.43
C ASN A 225 -24.54 7.82 14.65
N ILE A 226 -24.69 7.43 13.38
CA ILE A 226 -23.55 7.06 12.53
C ILE A 226 -23.11 8.23 11.66
N ILE A 227 -21.91 8.14 11.10
CA ILE A 227 -21.48 8.78 9.86
C ILE A 227 -21.25 7.65 8.87
N LEU A 228 -21.93 7.68 7.72
CA LEU A 228 -21.75 6.72 6.64
C LEU A 228 -20.98 7.36 5.48
N GLU A 229 -19.73 6.95 5.30
CA GLU A 229 -18.81 7.45 4.28
C GLU A 229 -18.78 6.56 3.03
N PHE A 230 -19.01 7.19 1.87
CA PHE A 230 -18.80 6.62 0.55
C PHE A 230 -17.52 7.21 -0.03
N LYS A 231 -16.49 6.38 -0.23
CA LYS A 231 -15.21 6.80 -0.81
C LYS A 231 -15.11 6.31 -2.24
N THR A 232 -14.83 7.20 -3.18
CA THR A 232 -14.81 6.86 -4.60
C THR A 232 -13.64 7.49 -5.38
N LYS A 233 -13.31 6.90 -6.53
CA LYS A 233 -12.53 7.46 -7.64
C LYS A 233 -13.36 7.59 -8.92
N SER A 234 -14.67 7.33 -8.84
CA SER A 234 -15.62 7.43 -9.94
C SER A 234 -16.28 8.82 -9.99
N LYS A 235 -17.09 9.03 -11.03
CA LYS A 235 -18.00 10.16 -11.18
C LYS A 235 -19.47 9.76 -11.01
N GLU A 236 -19.72 8.53 -10.56
CA GLU A 236 -21.05 7.91 -10.50
C GLU A 236 -21.84 8.41 -9.28
N VAL A 237 -22.15 9.71 -9.26
CA VAL A 237 -22.82 10.37 -8.13
C VAL A 237 -24.25 10.82 -8.42
N ASP A 238 -24.72 10.67 -9.66
CA ASP A 238 -26.06 11.08 -10.10
C ASP A 238 -27.17 10.46 -9.22
N TYR A 239 -26.94 9.24 -8.73
CA TYR A 239 -27.85 8.58 -7.79
C TYR A 239 -28.09 9.41 -6.53
N PHE A 240 -27.03 9.98 -5.96
CA PHE A 240 -27.09 10.79 -4.75
C PHE A 240 -27.59 12.21 -5.02
N LEU A 241 -27.39 12.74 -6.23
CA LEU A 241 -27.93 14.04 -6.62
C LEU A 241 -29.46 14.04 -6.78
N THR A 242 -30.05 12.87 -7.00
CA THR A 242 -31.49 12.70 -7.21
C THR A 242 -32.21 12.02 -6.04
N SER A 243 -31.47 11.53 -5.05
CA SER A 243 -32.00 10.85 -3.86
C SER A 243 -32.11 11.79 -2.67
N GLU A 244 -33.05 11.49 -1.76
CA GLU A 244 -33.07 12.13 -0.44
C GLU A 244 -31.99 11.54 0.46
N LEU A 245 -31.01 12.37 0.81
CA LEU A 245 -29.87 12.02 1.66
C LEU A 245 -30.10 12.46 3.10
N SER A 246 -29.73 11.60 4.04
CA SER A 246 -29.70 11.95 5.46
C SER A 246 -28.47 12.81 5.80
N PRO A 247 -28.52 13.64 6.85
CA PRO A 247 -27.40 14.52 7.24
C PRO A 247 -26.12 13.78 7.62
N ASN A 248 -26.21 12.48 7.90
CA ASN A 248 -25.09 11.61 8.27
C ASN A 248 -24.43 10.89 7.09
N ILE A 249 -24.78 11.23 5.84
CA ILE A 249 -24.09 10.74 4.66
C ILE A 249 -22.88 11.63 4.35
N PHE A 250 -21.72 11.01 4.12
CA PHE A 250 -20.49 11.69 3.74
C PHE A 250 -19.93 11.08 2.46
N ILE A 251 -19.53 11.90 1.49
CA ILE A 251 -18.95 11.42 0.22
C ILE A 251 -17.55 12.00 0.11
N SER A 252 -16.56 11.13 -0.17
CA SER A 252 -15.18 11.54 -0.35
C SER A 252 -14.59 11.00 -1.64
N TRP A 253 -13.75 11.81 -2.28
CA TRP A 253 -13.01 11.42 -3.48
C TRP A 253 -11.55 11.17 -3.15
N SER A 254 -10.98 10.09 -3.67
CA SER A 254 -9.53 9.90 -3.62
C SER A 254 -8.84 10.80 -4.64
N LEU A 255 -7.80 11.50 -4.22
CA LEU A 255 -7.00 12.40 -5.05
C LEU A 255 -5.54 11.94 -5.09
N ASN A 256 -4.84 12.30 -6.15
CA ASN A 256 -3.41 12.04 -6.35
C ASN A 256 -2.83 13.14 -7.27
N PRO A 257 -1.49 13.33 -7.30
CA PRO A 257 -0.86 14.15 -8.34
C PRO A 257 -1.21 13.62 -9.74
N GLN A 258 -1.32 14.53 -10.71
CA GLN A 258 -1.76 14.19 -12.06
C GLN A 258 -0.93 13.08 -12.70
N VAL A 259 0.40 13.08 -12.48
CA VAL A 259 1.29 12.03 -12.98
C VAL A 259 0.93 10.63 -12.47
N ILE A 260 0.47 10.49 -11.22
CA ILE A 260 0.04 9.18 -10.70
C ILE A 260 -1.31 8.79 -11.30
N ILE A 261 -2.23 9.75 -11.45
CA ILE A 261 -3.54 9.50 -12.05
C ILE A 261 -3.39 8.99 -13.48
N ASP A 262 -2.55 9.65 -14.28
CA ASP A 262 -2.35 9.33 -15.70
C ASP A 262 -1.70 7.96 -15.92
N HIS A 263 -0.80 7.57 -15.01
CA HIS A 263 0.02 6.37 -15.19
C HIS A 263 -0.49 5.15 -14.41
N GLU A 264 -1.19 5.33 -13.30
CA GLU A 264 -1.52 4.25 -12.38
C GLU A 264 -3.04 4.08 -12.15
N GLU A 265 -3.88 5.10 -12.37
CA GLU A 265 -5.31 5.07 -12.02
C GLU A 265 -6.22 4.80 -13.23
N HIS A 266 -6.04 3.65 -13.87
CA HIS A 266 -6.80 3.30 -15.07
C HIS A 266 -8.31 3.11 -14.81
N PHE A 267 -9.12 3.49 -15.80
CA PHE A 267 -10.59 3.38 -15.77
C PHE A 267 -11.27 4.12 -14.62
N THR A 268 -10.58 5.09 -14.01
CA THR A 268 -11.13 5.99 -12.99
C THR A 268 -11.64 7.29 -13.62
N ALA A 269 -12.41 8.08 -12.86
CA ALA A 269 -12.72 9.45 -13.27
C ALA A 269 -11.45 10.31 -13.25
N SER A 270 -11.35 11.29 -14.15
CA SER A 270 -10.23 12.24 -14.15
C SER A 270 -10.24 13.13 -12.89
N LEU A 271 -9.11 13.74 -12.55
CA LEU A 271 -9.03 14.66 -11.40
C LEU A 271 -10.13 15.74 -11.46
N LYS A 272 -10.30 16.37 -12.62
CA LYS A 272 -11.33 17.39 -12.86
C LYS A 272 -12.74 16.85 -12.61
N GLN A 273 -13.04 15.63 -13.04
CA GLN A 273 -14.35 15.01 -12.80
C GLN A 273 -14.61 14.71 -11.32
N ARG A 274 -13.55 14.49 -10.51
CA ARG A 274 -13.69 14.22 -9.07
C ARG A 274 -13.89 15.49 -8.24
N ILE A 275 -13.30 16.61 -8.64
CA ILE A 275 -13.29 17.84 -7.83
C ILE A 275 -14.24 18.95 -8.32
N GLY A 276 -14.74 18.86 -9.56
CA GLY A 276 -15.55 19.92 -10.19
C GLY A 276 -14.73 20.87 -11.04
#